data_AF-X6NDU2-F1
#
_entry.id   AF-X6NDU2-F1
#
_cell.length_a   1.000
_cell.length_b   1.000
_cell.length_c   1.000
_cell.angle_alpha   90.00
_cell.angle_beta   90.00
_cell.angle_gamma   90.00
#
_symmetry.space_group_name_H-M   'P 1'
#
loop_
_entity.id
_entity.type
_entity.pdbx_description
1 polymer ?
#
loop_
_entity_poly.entity_id
_entity_poly.type
_entity_poly.pdbx_seq_one_letter_code
_entity_poly.pdbx_strand_id
1 'polypeptide(L)'
;MAHAPEQKEELSGEPETVQWKHKTENERWADVNTLLSRGSEKFCPPPFNPDEENYLERIQSQRRVLVVGAGGLGCEILKNLALSGFKDIEVLDLDVIELSNLNRQFLFRKKDIGKAL
;
A
#
# COMPACT_ATOMS: atom_id res chain seq x y z
N MET A 1 40.60 6.04 46.51
CA MET A 1 40.02 5.34 45.34
C MET A 1 40.06 6.32 44.18
N ALA A 2 40.96 6.11 43.22
CA ALA A 2 41.07 6.96 42.03
C ALA A 2 40.01 6.52 41.02
N HIS A 3 39.12 7.43 40.61
CA HIS A 3 38.20 7.21 39.49
C HIS A 3 38.99 7.25 38.17
N ALA A 4 38.88 6.18 37.38
CA ALA A 4 39.33 6.18 35.99
C ALA A 4 38.35 7.01 35.13
N PRO A 5 38.83 7.81 34.16
CA PRO A 5 37.95 8.58 33.30
C PRO A 5 37.27 7.68 32.26
N GLU A 6 35.95 7.81 32.13
CA GLU A 6 35.16 7.21 31.06
C GLU A 6 35.56 7.84 29.71
N GLN A 7 36.10 7.02 28.81
CA GLN A 7 36.23 7.40 27.40
C GLN A 7 34.86 7.30 26.73
N LYS A 8 34.22 8.44 26.47
CA LYS A 8 33.10 8.51 25.55
C LYS A 8 33.65 8.37 24.14
N GLU A 9 33.39 7.24 23.52
CA GLU A 9 33.59 7.03 22.09
C GLU A 9 32.61 7.96 21.35
N GLU A 10 33.11 9.09 20.85
CA GLU A 10 32.38 9.92 19.90
C GLU A 10 32.22 9.13 18.60
N LEU A 11 31.01 8.62 18.36
CA LEU A 11 30.58 8.12 17.06
C LEU A 11 30.54 9.30 16.07
N SER A 12 31.69 9.60 15.47
CA SER A 12 31.95 10.72 14.55
C SER A 12 31.58 10.41 13.09
N GLY A 13 30.62 9.51 12.86
CA GLY A 13 30.08 9.25 11.52
C GLY A 13 28.90 10.16 11.26
N GLU A 14 28.99 11.06 10.28
CA GLU A 14 27.79 11.67 9.71
C GLU A 14 26.87 10.55 9.19
N PRO A 15 25.55 10.60 9.44
CA PRO A 15 24.66 9.58 8.93
C PRO A 15 24.74 9.57 7.41
N GLU A 16 25.12 8.43 6.82
CA GLU A 16 25.16 8.28 5.37
C GLU A 16 23.81 8.71 4.76
N THR A 17 23.87 9.65 3.83
CA THR A 17 22.69 10.12 3.12
C THR A 17 22.26 9.06 2.12
N VAL A 18 21.25 8.27 2.49
CA VAL A 18 20.64 7.28 1.59
C VAL A 18 20.00 7.99 0.39
N GLN A 19 20.58 7.79 -0.79
CA GLN A 19 19.99 8.23 -2.05
C GLN A 19 18.92 7.23 -2.49
N TRP A 20 17.64 7.59 -2.35
CA TRP A 20 16.53 6.75 -2.78
C TRP A 20 16.36 6.82 -4.30
N LYS A 21 16.64 5.70 -4.99
CA LYS A 21 16.31 5.58 -6.41
C LYS A 21 14.79 5.53 -6.57
N HIS A 22 14.23 6.54 -7.24
CA HIS A 22 12.81 6.54 -7.58
C HIS A 22 12.54 5.49 -8.66
N LYS A 23 11.55 4.62 -8.42
CA LYS A 23 11.08 3.66 -9.42
C LYS A 23 10.33 4.40 -10.53
N THR A 24 10.57 4.00 -11.77
CA THR A 24 9.71 4.33 -12.89
C THR A 24 8.30 3.74 -12.70
N GLU A 25 7.33 4.22 -13.46
CA GLU A 25 5.96 3.69 -13.39
C GLU A 25 5.90 2.21 -13.77
N ASN A 26 6.69 1.77 -14.76
CA ASN A 26 6.80 0.36 -15.11
C ASN A 26 7.43 -0.48 -13.99
N GLU A 27 8.49 0.01 -13.35
CA GLU A 27 9.11 -0.69 -12.21
C GLU A 27 8.19 -0.75 -10.98
N ARG A 28 7.28 0.21 -10.82
CA ARG A 28 6.28 0.20 -9.74
C ARG A 28 5.27 -0.93 -9.91
N TRP A 29 4.82 -1.20 -11.14
CA TRP A 29 3.77 -2.17 -11.44
C TRP A 29 4.28 -3.51 -11.99
N ALA A 30 5.58 -3.78 -11.89
CA ALA A 30 6.20 -4.98 -12.48
C ALA A 30 5.54 -6.30 -12.03
N ASP A 31 5.22 -6.42 -10.74
CA ASP A 31 4.58 -7.64 -10.18
C ASP A 31 3.15 -7.81 -10.70
N VAL A 32 2.37 -6.72 -10.75
CA VAL A 32 1.00 -6.74 -11.29
C VAL A 32 1.02 -7.04 -12.79
N ASN A 33 1.92 -6.40 -13.54
CA ASN A 33 2.08 -6.64 -14.98
C ASN A 33 2.45 -8.08 -15.29
N THR A 34 3.19 -8.77 -14.42
CA THR A 34 3.50 -10.20 -14.61
C THR A 34 2.23 -11.06 -14.73
N LEU A 35 1.15 -10.69 -14.04
CA LEU A 35 -0.15 -11.37 -14.13
C LEU A 35 -1.02 -10.86 -15.29
N LEU A 36 -0.90 -9.58 -15.63
CA LEU A 36 -1.78 -8.91 -16.58
C LEU A 36 -1.31 -8.94 -18.03
N SER A 37 -0.01 -9.13 -18.28
CA SER A 37 0.56 -9.12 -19.64
C SER A 37 0.98 -10.51 -20.14
N ARG A 38 0.73 -11.57 -19.36
CA ARG A 38 1.13 -12.94 -19.71
C ARG A 38 -0.09 -13.86 -19.75
N GLY A 39 -0.27 -14.52 -20.88
CA GLY A 39 -1.29 -15.56 -21.05
C GLY A 39 -0.83 -16.92 -20.52
N SER A 40 -1.79 -17.75 -20.13
CA SER A 40 -1.61 -19.19 -19.86
C SER A 40 -2.78 -19.96 -20.42
N GLU A 41 -2.54 -20.89 -21.34
CA GLU A 41 -3.59 -21.73 -21.94
C GLU A 41 -4.36 -22.56 -20.90
N LYS A 42 -3.74 -22.83 -19.73
CA LYS A 42 -4.28 -23.73 -18.72
C LYS A 42 -5.09 -23.02 -17.64
N PHE A 43 -4.74 -21.78 -17.30
CA PHE A 43 -5.28 -21.09 -16.13
C PHE A 43 -5.83 -19.70 -16.42
N CYS A 44 -5.62 -19.14 -17.61
CA CYS A 44 -6.28 -17.90 -18.00
C CYS A 44 -7.70 -18.19 -18.50
N PRO A 45 -8.73 -17.67 -17.82
CA PRO A 45 -10.10 -17.84 -18.28
C PRO A 45 -10.36 -16.95 -19.51
N PRO A 46 -11.09 -17.42 -20.53
CA PRO A 46 -11.68 -16.52 -21.52
C PRO A 46 -12.59 -15.50 -20.82
N PRO A 47 -12.60 -14.21 -21.24
CA PRO A 47 -12.02 -13.65 -22.45
C PRO A 47 -10.64 -12.98 -22.25
N PHE A 48 -9.83 -13.39 -21.27
CA PHE A 48 -8.53 -12.75 -21.03
C PHE A 48 -7.60 -12.87 -22.24
N ASN A 49 -7.18 -11.72 -22.81
CA ASN A 49 -6.28 -11.64 -23.94
C ASN A 49 -5.28 -10.46 -23.78
N PRO A 50 -4.07 -10.73 -23.24
CA PRO A 50 -3.09 -9.68 -22.95
C PRO A 50 -2.41 -9.10 -24.20
N ASP A 51 -2.56 -9.74 -25.36
CA ASP A 51 -2.00 -9.23 -26.62
C ASP A 51 -2.87 -8.12 -27.24
N GLU A 52 -4.16 -8.09 -26.90
CA GLU A 52 -5.13 -7.12 -27.43
C GLU A 52 -5.47 -6.00 -26.43
N GLU A 53 -5.26 -6.21 -25.14
CA GLU A 53 -5.77 -5.34 -24.10
C GLU A 53 -4.74 -5.02 -23.00
N ASN A 54 -4.59 -3.74 -22.68
CA ASN A 54 -3.83 -3.29 -21.52
C ASN A 54 -4.70 -3.35 -20.25
N TYR A 55 -4.69 -4.50 -19.57
CA TYR A 55 -5.51 -4.69 -18.37
C TYR A 55 -5.15 -3.76 -17.22
N LEU A 56 -3.88 -3.36 -17.07
CA LEU A 56 -3.49 -2.44 -16.00
C LEU A 56 -4.14 -1.08 -16.22
N GLU A 57 -4.07 -0.56 -17.44
CA GLU A 57 -4.73 0.69 -17.82
C GLU A 57 -6.24 0.60 -17.65
N ARG A 58 -6.86 -0.51 -18.04
CA ARG A 58 -8.29 -0.75 -17.83
C ARG A 58 -8.67 -0.69 -16.35
N ILE A 59 -7.93 -1.38 -15.48
CA ILE A 59 -8.17 -1.35 -14.03
C ILE A 59 -8.01 0.07 -13.48
N GLN A 60 -7.02 0.80 -13.96
CA GLN A 60 -6.71 2.15 -13.49
C GLN A 60 -7.68 3.24 -13.97
N SER A 61 -8.24 3.10 -15.17
CA SER A 61 -9.01 4.17 -15.83
C SER A 61 -10.51 3.88 -15.96
N GLN A 62 -10.92 2.62 -15.92
CA GLN A 62 -12.30 2.22 -16.22
C GLN A 62 -12.98 1.44 -15.08
N ARG A 63 -12.23 1.06 -14.04
CA ARG A 63 -12.78 0.28 -12.93
C ARG A 63 -12.90 1.13 -11.68
N ARG A 64 -14.16 1.29 -11.25
CA ARG A 64 -14.52 1.90 -9.98
C ARG A 64 -14.90 0.80 -8.99
N VAL A 65 -14.37 0.87 -7.77
CA VAL A 65 -14.62 -0.09 -6.70
C VAL A 65 -15.21 0.64 -5.51
N LEU A 66 -16.31 0.13 -4.96
CA LEU A 66 -16.86 0.57 -3.68
C LEU A 66 -16.44 -0.42 -2.59
N VAL A 67 -15.77 0.08 -1.56
CA VAL A 67 -15.46 -0.66 -0.33
C VAL A 67 -16.43 -0.22 0.77
N VAL A 68 -17.21 -1.16 1.29
CA VAL A 68 -18.14 -0.91 2.41
C VAL A 68 -17.48 -1.39 3.70
N GLY A 69 -17.21 -0.44 4.59
CA GLY A 69 -16.45 -0.59 5.83
C GLY A 69 -14.98 -0.27 5.63
N ALA A 70 -14.47 0.66 6.43
CA ALA A 70 -13.06 1.06 6.58
C ALA A 70 -12.44 0.53 7.89
N GLY A 71 -13.13 -0.38 8.58
CA GLY A 71 -12.62 -1.11 9.74
C GLY A 71 -11.41 -2.01 9.43
N GLY A 72 -11.06 -2.94 10.32
CA GLY A 72 -9.80 -3.72 10.21
C GLY A 72 -9.63 -4.42 8.85
N LEU A 73 -10.70 -5.07 8.36
CA LEU A 73 -10.71 -5.68 7.03
C LEU A 73 -10.72 -4.63 5.91
N GLY A 74 -11.46 -3.54 6.07
CA GLY A 74 -11.51 -2.42 5.12
C GLY A 74 -10.13 -1.81 4.87
N CYS A 75 -9.37 -1.56 5.94
CA CYS A 75 -7.99 -1.08 5.86
C CYS A 75 -7.10 -2.01 5.03
N GLU A 76 -7.18 -3.32 5.28
CA GLU A 76 -6.42 -4.34 4.54
C GLU A 76 -6.84 -4.41 3.07
N ILE A 77 -8.13 -4.42 2.79
CA ILE A 77 -8.67 -4.43 1.41
C ILE A 77 -8.23 -3.17 0.66
N LEU A 78 -8.31 -2.00 1.28
CA LEU A 78 -7.92 -0.73 0.64
C LEU A 78 -6.45 -0.74 0.24
N LYS A 79 -5.57 -1.17 1.15
CA LYS A 79 -4.14 -1.37 0.86
C LYS A 79 -3.97 -2.34 -0.32
N ASN A 80 -4.64 -3.48 -0.29
CA ASN A 80 -4.50 -4.51 -1.31
C ASN A 80 -4.98 -4.03 -2.68
N LEU A 81 -6.13 -3.36 -2.76
CA LEU A 81 -6.66 -2.78 -4.00
C LEU A 81 -5.72 -1.71 -4.57
N ALA A 82 -5.27 -0.78 -3.73
CA ALA A 82 -4.35 0.27 -4.15
C ALA A 82 -3.02 -0.31 -4.67
N LEU A 83 -2.49 -1.35 -4.03
CA LEU A 83 -1.27 -2.03 -4.47
C LEU A 83 -1.49 -2.98 -5.66
N SER A 84 -2.74 -3.31 -6.00
CA SER A 84 -3.09 -4.14 -7.17
C SER A 84 -3.42 -3.33 -8.41
N GLY A 85 -3.32 -2.00 -8.36
CA GLY A 85 -3.49 -1.12 -9.52
C GLY A 85 -4.84 -0.39 -9.59
N PHE A 86 -5.76 -0.58 -8.64
CA PHE A 86 -7.01 0.18 -8.62
C PHE A 86 -6.75 1.63 -8.19
N LYS A 87 -7.32 2.58 -8.94
CA LYS A 87 -7.19 4.02 -8.68
C LYS A 87 -8.50 4.69 -8.26
N ASP A 88 -9.63 4.27 -8.81
CA ASP A 88 -10.95 4.79 -8.46
C ASP A 88 -11.60 3.88 -7.41
N ILE A 89 -11.36 4.22 -6.13
CA ILE A 89 -11.87 3.48 -4.98
C ILE A 89 -12.68 4.44 -4.12
N GLU A 90 -13.96 4.15 -3.96
CA GLU A 90 -14.83 4.82 -3.00
C GLU A 90 -14.95 3.98 -1.74
N VAL A 91 -15.02 4.65 -0.60
CA VAL A 91 -15.16 4.01 0.71
C VAL A 91 -16.40 4.57 1.37
N LEU A 92 -17.22 3.67 1.90
CA LEU A 92 -18.36 4.01 2.73
C LEU A 92 -18.19 3.31 4.08
N ASP A 93 -18.12 4.08 5.15
CA ASP A 93 -18.18 3.59 6.51
C ASP A 93 -19.15 4.50 7.29
N LEU A 94 -19.84 3.96 8.28
CA LEU A 94 -20.81 4.70 9.09
C LEU A 94 -20.36 4.80 10.55
N ASP A 95 -19.14 4.32 10.86
CA ASP A 95 -18.57 4.33 12.19
C ASP A 95 -17.72 5.58 12.47
N VAL A 96 -17.43 5.78 13.75
CA VAL A 96 -16.52 6.82 14.25
C VAL A 96 -15.25 6.15 14.76
N ILE A 97 -14.10 6.76 14.50
CA ILE A 97 -12.81 6.20 14.93
C ILE A 97 -12.70 6.21 16.46
N GLU A 98 -12.48 5.04 17.05
CA GLU A 98 -12.24 4.84 18.49
C GLU A 98 -10.79 4.44 18.80
N LEU A 99 -10.36 4.67 20.05
CA LEU A 99 -9.04 4.22 20.52
C LEU A 99 -8.87 2.69 20.38
N SER A 100 -9.94 1.93 20.62
CA SER A 100 -10.00 0.47 20.52
C SER A 100 -9.72 -0.05 19.10
N ASN A 101 -9.83 0.82 18.09
CA ASN A 101 -9.68 0.46 16.68
C ASN A 101 -8.21 0.48 16.23
N LEU A 102 -7.37 1.29 16.87
CA LEU A 102 -5.99 1.56 16.45
C LEU A 102 -5.06 0.34 16.49
N ASN A 103 -5.45 -0.73 17.19
CA ASN A 103 -4.68 -1.97 17.25
C ASN A 103 -4.74 -2.80 15.94
N ARG A 104 -5.71 -2.52 15.07
CA ARG A 104 -5.93 -3.29 13.83
C ARG A 104 -6.25 -2.44 12.60
N GLN A 105 -6.69 -1.19 12.79
CA GLN A 105 -7.01 -0.25 11.72
C GLN A 105 -5.84 0.70 11.46
N PHE A 106 -4.80 0.18 10.81
CA PHE A 106 -3.51 0.87 10.66
C PHE A 106 -3.56 2.13 9.78
N LEU A 107 -4.68 2.43 9.13
CA LEU A 107 -4.88 3.68 8.39
C LEU A 107 -5.15 4.89 9.32
N PHE A 108 -5.55 4.65 10.56
CA PHE A 108 -5.88 5.72 11.51
C PHE A 108 -4.76 5.98 12.52
N ARG A 109 -4.76 7.18 13.09
CA ARG A 109 -3.82 7.60 14.13
C ARG A 109 -4.59 8.17 15.32
N LYS A 110 -3.92 8.35 16.47
CA LYS A 110 -4.54 8.95 17.67
C LYS A 110 -5.22 10.29 17.41
N LYS A 111 -4.69 11.09 16.48
CA LYS A 111 -5.26 12.38 16.05
C LYS A 111 -6.58 12.27 15.27
N ASP A 112 -6.97 11.06 14.88
CA ASP A 112 -8.18 10.80 14.09
C ASP A 112 -9.34 10.28 14.95
N ILE A 113 -9.11 10.01 16.24
CA ILE A 113 -10.16 9.59 17.18
C ILE A 113 -11.29 10.63 17.20
N GLY A 114 -12.53 10.15 17.10
CA GLY A 114 -13.73 10.97 17.08
C GLY A 114 -14.13 11.52 15.71
N LYS A 115 -13.34 11.28 14.65
CA LYS A 115 -13.72 11.60 13.27
C LYS A 115 -14.62 10.49 12.70
N ALA A 116 -15.59 10.90 11.89
CA ALA A 116 -16.38 9.98 11.08
C ALA A 116 -15.52 9.41 9.95
N LEU A 117 -15.80 8.15 9.60
CA LEU A 117 -15.19 7.43 8.49
C LEU A 117 -16.00 7.58 7.19
#